data_AF-A0A6B0XK36-F1
#
_entry.id   AF-A0A6B0XK36-F1
#
_cell.length_a   1.000
_cell.length_b   1.000
_cell.length_c   1.000
_cell.angle_alpha   90.00
_cell.angle_beta   90.00
_cell.angle_gamma   90.00
#
_symmetry.space_group_name_H-M   'P 1'
#
loop_
_entity.id
_entity.type
_entity.pdbx_description
1 polymer ?
#
loop_
_entity_poly.entity_id
_entity_poly.type
_entity_poly.pdbx_seq_one_letter_code
_entity_poly.pdbx_strand_id
1 'polypeptide(L)'
;MDRRRRNQSGRGGAQGHEELRAAPVLRREQLGDPLIKVLDGCSVNDHHWVYAASTTDLGYSIVVTDTATGAVREYTNEPGQPAPAITDATAFPRACSVPVAAEASAAPIAPAPLGHAAASHSGCEEAGSSLCLVDGRFEVKVDWSTADGQNGPASKVPGGTNNSGLFTFFDPNNWEMLIKVLDGCAVNGNFWVYSAAATDLGLDITVTDTDTDATWTYTKEPGPPAPAITDAAAFTASCRP
;
A
#
# COMPACT_ATOMS: atom_id res chain seq x y z
N MET A 1 -26.94 2.67 80.64
CA MET A 1 -25.68 3.43 80.48
C MET A 1 -24.94 2.81 79.31
N ASP A 2 -24.39 3.48 78.29
CA ASP A 2 -24.00 4.88 78.08
C ASP A 2 -24.01 5.17 76.56
N ARG A 3 -24.19 6.44 76.20
CA ARG A 3 -24.22 6.97 74.83
C ARG A 3 -22.79 7.13 74.30
N ARG A 4 -22.58 7.06 72.97
CA ARG A 4 -22.09 8.19 72.14
C ARG A 4 -21.88 7.82 70.66
N ARG A 5 -22.38 8.71 69.79
CA ARG A 5 -22.15 8.83 68.35
C ARG A 5 -20.79 9.49 68.05
N ARG A 6 -20.18 9.13 66.90
CA ARG A 6 -19.41 9.94 65.90
C ARG A 6 -19.02 8.96 64.78
N ASN A 7 -19.63 8.95 63.60
CA ASN A 7 -19.63 9.86 62.44
C ASN A 7 -18.28 9.99 61.71
N GLN A 8 -18.34 9.83 60.37
CA GLN A 8 -17.36 10.11 59.29
C GLN A 8 -16.27 9.04 59.09
N SER A 9 -15.82 8.67 57.88
CA SER A 9 -16.14 9.02 56.48
C SER A 9 -15.23 8.18 55.57
N GLY A 10 -15.73 7.73 54.42
CA GLY A 10 -14.94 7.52 53.19
C GLY A 10 -13.78 6.51 53.22
N ARG A 11 -14.03 5.29 52.75
CA ARG A 11 -13.03 4.51 52.00
C ARG A 11 -13.66 4.01 50.71
N GLY A 12 -13.73 4.90 49.73
CA GLY A 12 -13.82 4.48 48.34
C GLY A 12 -12.50 3.80 48.00
N GLY A 13 -12.54 2.50 47.77
CA GLY A 13 -11.43 1.77 47.17
C GLY A 13 -11.32 2.21 45.72
N ALA A 14 -10.49 3.22 45.46
CA ALA A 14 -9.98 3.47 44.12
C ALA A 14 -9.08 2.29 43.77
N GLN A 15 -9.63 1.33 43.02
CA GLN A 15 -8.81 0.47 42.18
C GLN A 15 -8.00 1.40 41.30
N GLY A 16 -6.67 1.34 41.45
CA GLY A 16 -5.75 2.01 40.56
C GLY A 16 -6.02 1.50 39.15
N HIS A 17 -6.73 2.32 38.38
CA HIS A 17 -6.59 2.29 36.94
C HIS A 17 -5.15 2.71 36.69
N GLU A 18 -4.28 1.72 36.54
CA GLU A 18 -3.03 1.90 35.82
C GLU A 18 -3.45 2.31 34.41
N GLU A 19 -3.56 3.62 34.24
CA GLU A 19 -3.74 4.28 32.97
C GLU A 19 -2.54 3.84 32.13
N LEU A 20 -2.75 2.79 31.33
CA LEU A 20 -1.96 2.47 30.16
C LEU A 20 -1.92 3.76 29.35
N ARG A 21 -0.89 4.57 29.61
CA ARG A 21 -0.50 5.69 28.77
C ARG A 21 -0.12 5.07 27.45
N ALA A 22 -1.11 4.88 26.58
CA ALA A 22 -0.90 4.60 25.19
C ALA A 22 0.06 5.68 24.67
N ALA A 23 1.24 5.26 24.24
CA ALA A 23 2.24 6.13 23.63
C ALA A 23 1.54 6.96 22.54
N PRO A 24 1.65 8.30 22.55
CA PRO A 24 0.83 9.14 21.69
C PRO A 24 1.49 9.31 20.30
N VAL A 25 1.64 8.24 19.49
CA VAL A 25 2.12 8.38 18.08
C VAL A 25 1.60 7.29 17.13
N LEU A 26 0.43 6.67 17.35
CA LEU A 26 -0.09 5.62 16.43
C LEU A 26 -1.52 5.87 15.90
N ARG A 27 -2.03 7.10 15.95
CA ARG A 27 -3.45 7.37 15.64
C ARG A 27 -3.77 8.33 14.50
N ARG A 28 -2.84 8.67 13.60
CA ARG A 28 -3.20 9.51 12.44
C ARG A 28 -2.71 9.11 11.05
N GLU A 29 -1.84 8.11 10.88
CA GLU A 29 -1.28 7.80 9.54
C GLU A 29 -1.09 6.30 9.30
N GLN A 30 -2.06 5.46 9.67
CA GLN A 30 -2.13 4.14 9.02
C GLN A 30 -2.61 4.38 7.58
N LEU A 31 -1.65 4.39 6.67
CA LEU A 31 -1.81 4.69 5.26
C LEU A 31 -2.63 3.59 4.56
N GLY A 32 -3.94 3.80 4.50
CA GLY A 32 -4.86 3.03 3.67
C GLY A 32 -4.84 3.56 2.25
N ASP A 33 -3.74 3.40 1.53
CA ASP A 33 -3.61 3.81 0.13
C ASP A 33 -3.98 2.64 -0.79
N PRO A 34 -5.27 2.48 -1.20
CA PRO A 34 -5.63 1.43 -2.12
C PRO A 34 -5.21 1.79 -3.54
N LEU A 35 -4.59 0.84 -4.22
CA LEU A 35 -4.53 0.77 -5.67
C LEU A 35 -5.73 -0.06 -6.13
N ILE A 36 -6.58 0.49 -7.00
CA ILE A 36 -7.77 -0.19 -7.52
C ILE A 36 -7.76 -0.07 -9.04
N LYS A 37 -8.02 -1.17 -9.74
CA LYS A 37 -8.23 -1.20 -11.19
C LYS A 37 -9.44 -2.07 -11.54
N VAL A 38 -10.15 -1.64 -12.57
CA VAL A 38 -11.22 -2.40 -13.20
C VAL A 38 -10.78 -2.67 -14.63
N LEU A 39 -10.73 -3.95 -15.01
CA LEU A 39 -10.23 -4.38 -16.32
C LEU A 39 -11.36 -4.97 -17.17
N ASP A 40 -11.33 -4.70 -18.48
CA ASP A 40 -12.20 -5.36 -19.45
C ASP A 40 -11.67 -6.78 -19.74
N GLY A 41 -12.34 -7.78 -19.16
CA GLY A 41 -12.09 -9.19 -19.38
C GLY A 41 -13.12 -9.85 -20.30
N CYS A 42 -13.93 -9.08 -21.01
CA CYS A 42 -15.07 -9.60 -21.76
C CYS A 42 -14.65 -10.59 -22.84
N SER A 43 -13.52 -10.33 -23.50
CA SER A 43 -12.97 -11.24 -24.52
C SER A 43 -12.40 -12.55 -23.95
N VAL A 44 -12.14 -12.60 -22.64
CA VAL A 44 -11.52 -13.74 -21.96
C VAL A 44 -12.59 -14.62 -21.30
N ASN A 45 -13.51 -14.03 -20.54
CA ASN A 45 -14.50 -14.78 -19.78
C ASN A 45 -15.87 -14.10 -19.64
N ASP A 46 -16.19 -13.08 -20.43
CA ASP A 46 -17.48 -12.33 -20.38
C ASP A 46 -17.72 -11.60 -19.04
N HIS A 47 -16.66 -11.08 -18.42
CA HIS A 47 -16.72 -10.28 -17.19
C HIS A 47 -15.88 -9.01 -17.28
N HIS A 48 -16.26 -7.99 -16.51
CA HIS A 48 -15.29 -7.00 -16.02
C HIS A 48 -14.67 -7.50 -14.72
N TRP A 49 -13.37 -7.29 -14.58
CA TRP A 49 -12.58 -7.78 -13.46
C TRP A 49 -12.28 -6.66 -12.48
N VAL A 50 -12.21 -6.96 -11.20
CA VAL A 50 -11.79 -6.01 -10.16
C VAL A 50 -10.52 -6.53 -9.52
N TYR A 51 -9.48 -5.69 -9.55
CA TYR A 51 -8.25 -5.93 -8.82
C TYR A 51 -7.97 -4.76 -7.90
N ALA A 52 -7.53 -5.06 -6.68
CA ALA A 52 -7.13 -4.03 -5.73
C ALA A 52 -6.12 -4.54 -4.72
N ALA A 53 -5.31 -3.64 -4.17
CA ALA A 53 -4.42 -3.91 -3.05
C ALA A 53 -4.28 -2.65 -2.21
N SER A 54 -3.92 -2.78 -0.93
CA SER A 54 -3.75 -1.64 -0.04
C SER A 54 -2.52 -1.81 0.83
N THR A 55 -1.81 -0.72 1.13
CA THR A 55 -0.58 -0.72 1.94
C THR A 55 -0.86 -0.78 3.44
N THR A 56 -1.88 -1.52 3.86
CA THR A 56 -2.43 -1.43 5.22
C THR A 56 -2.87 -2.76 5.79
N ASP A 57 -2.90 -2.82 7.12
CA ASP A 57 -3.55 -3.84 7.93
C ASP A 57 -4.87 -3.34 8.55
N LEU A 58 -5.31 -2.13 8.18
CA LEU A 58 -6.58 -1.56 8.60
C LEU A 58 -7.78 -2.34 8.06
N GLY A 59 -8.86 -2.31 8.82
CA GLY A 59 -10.16 -2.72 8.32
C GLY A 59 -10.70 -1.69 7.33
N TYR A 60 -11.20 -2.15 6.18
CA TYR A 60 -11.80 -1.30 5.16
C TYR A 60 -12.88 -2.04 4.37
N SER A 61 -13.71 -1.28 3.64
CA SER A 61 -14.61 -1.79 2.60
C SER A 61 -14.37 -1.03 1.30
N ILE A 62 -14.27 -1.76 0.18
CA ILE A 62 -14.25 -1.25 -1.18
C ILE A 62 -15.56 -1.68 -1.83
N VAL A 63 -16.37 -0.71 -2.26
CA VAL A 63 -17.61 -0.94 -2.99
C VAL A 63 -17.42 -0.49 -4.43
N VAL A 64 -17.54 -1.44 -5.36
CA VAL A 64 -17.51 -1.18 -6.81
C VAL A 64 -18.92 -1.32 -7.35
N THR A 65 -19.41 -0.29 -8.04
CA THR A 65 -20.73 -0.28 -8.68
C THR A 65 -20.56 -0.19 -10.18
N ASP A 66 -21.09 -1.16 -10.92
CA ASP A 66 -21.27 -1.06 -12.36
C ASP A 66 -22.41 -0.06 -12.63
N THR A 67 -22.06 1.12 -13.14
CA THR A 67 -23.02 2.20 -13.39
C THR A 67 -23.96 1.91 -14.57
N ALA A 68 -23.64 0.94 -15.43
CA ALA A 68 -24.47 0.57 -16.56
C ALA A 68 -25.58 -0.41 -16.16
N THR A 69 -25.29 -1.35 -15.25
CA THR A 69 -26.25 -2.38 -14.83
C THR A 69 -26.82 -2.15 -13.42
N GLY A 70 -26.16 -1.35 -12.60
CA GLY A 70 -26.45 -1.19 -11.17
C GLY A 70 -25.94 -2.34 -10.29
N ALA A 71 -25.21 -3.31 -10.86
CA ALA A 71 -24.61 -4.39 -10.09
C ALA A 71 -23.53 -3.86 -9.13
N VAL A 72 -23.40 -4.50 -7.95
CA VAL A 72 -22.47 -4.07 -6.90
C VAL A 72 -21.60 -5.25 -6.45
N ARG A 73 -20.33 -4.96 -6.22
CA ARG A 73 -19.37 -5.82 -5.50
C ARG A 73 -18.82 -5.09 -4.30
N GLU A 74 -18.71 -5.80 -3.19
CA GLU A 74 -18.12 -5.31 -1.96
C GLU A 74 -16.97 -6.24 -1.55
N TYR A 75 -15.84 -5.64 -1.19
CA TYR A 75 -14.65 -6.34 -0.72
C TYR A 75 -14.20 -5.71 0.60
N THR A 76 -13.87 -6.54 1.58
CA THR A 76 -13.51 -6.06 2.92
C THR A 76 -12.16 -6.62 3.35
N ASN A 77 -11.42 -5.81 4.11
CA ASN A 77 -10.35 -6.31 4.96
C ASN A 77 -10.78 -6.20 6.42
N GLU A 78 -10.46 -7.22 7.21
CA GLU A 78 -10.64 -7.17 8.67
C GLU A 78 -9.41 -6.50 9.31
N PRO A 79 -9.59 -5.72 10.39
CA PRO A 79 -8.48 -5.01 11.02
C PRO A 79 -7.47 -5.97 11.67
N GLY A 80 -6.19 -5.61 11.59
CA GLY A 80 -5.07 -6.32 12.19
C GLY A 80 -4.51 -7.47 11.35
N GLN A 81 -4.91 -7.57 10.09
CA GLN A 81 -4.33 -8.50 9.13
C GLN A 81 -3.90 -7.73 7.87
N PRO A 82 -2.69 -8.00 7.33
CA PRO A 82 -2.28 -7.44 6.05
C PRO A 82 -3.30 -7.79 4.97
N ALA A 83 -3.80 -6.77 4.27
CA ALA A 83 -4.81 -6.98 3.25
C ALA A 83 -4.25 -7.83 2.09
N PRO A 84 -4.84 -9.00 1.77
CA PRO A 84 -4.49 -9.68 0.53
C PRO A 84 -5.02 -8.89 -0.67
N ALA A 85 -4.32 -9.00 -1.80
CA ALA A 85 -4.83 -8.47 -3.06
C ALA A 85 -6.18 -9.09 -3.40
N ILE A 86 -7.10 -8.25 -3.88
CA ILE A 86 -8.31 -8.64 -4.56
C ILE A 86 -7.91 -8.97 -6.01
N THR A 87 -8.22 -10.18 -6.47
CA THR A 87 -7.93 -10.66 -7.83
C THR A 87 -9.20 -11.25 -8.47
N ASP A 88 -10.31 -10.51 -8.41
CA ASP A 88 -11.63 -10.98 -8.83
C ASP A 88 -11.83 -10.83 -10.35
N ALA A 89 -11.39 -11.86 -11.08
CA ALA A 89 -11.62 -11.99 -12.53
C ALA A 89 -13.08 -12.36 -12.89
N THR A 90 -14.01 -12.33 -11.93
CA THR A 90 -15.43 -12.66 -12.13
C THR A 90 -16.39 -11.62 -11.56
N ALA A 91 -15.88 -10.40 -11.31
CA ALA A 91 -16.59 -9.39 -10.54
C ALA A 91 -17.96 -9.03 -11.16
N PHE A 92 -18.03 -8.74 -12.46
CA PHE A 92 -19.27 -8.33 -13.11
C PHE A 92 -19.60 -9.17 -14.36
N PRO A 93 -20.39 -10.26 -14.22
CA PRO A 93 -20.85 -11.05 -15.36
C PRO A 93 -21.83 -10.25 -16.23
N ARG A 94 -21.79 -10.45 -17.55
CA ARG A 94 -22.77 -9.92 -18.53
C ARG A 94 -22.84 -8.39 -18.63
N ALA A 95 -21.94 -7.65 -17.97
CA ALA A 95 -21.78 -6.22 -18.18
C ALA A 95 -21.26 -5.88 -19.60
N CYS A 96 -20.73 -6.87 -20.32
CA CYS A 96 -20.13 -6.75 -21.65
C CYS A 96 -21.09 -6.43 -22.81
N SER A 97 -22.40 -6.54 -22.59
CA SER A 97 -23.42 -6.36 -23.64
C SER A 97 -24.23 -5.07 -23.49
N VAL A 98 -23.92 -4.24 -22.49
CA VAL A 98 -24.44 -2.87 -22.43
C VAL A 98 -23.50 -1.97 -23.24
N PRO A 99 -23.98 -1.20 -24.24
CA PRO A 99 -23.12 -0.25 -24.94
C PRO A 99 -22.55 0.75 -23.95
N VAL A 100 -21.24 0.67 -23.71
CA VAL A 100 -20.50 1.65 -22.93
C VAL A 100 -20.58 2.98 -23.69
N ALA A 101 -21.06 4.04 -23.03
CA ALA A 101 -20.94 5.37 -23.57
C ALA A 101 -19.45 5.64 -23.79
N ALA A 102 -19.05 5.91 -25.03
CA ALA A 102 -17.65 6.10 -25.42
C ALA A 102 -16.93 6.99 -24.42
N GLU A 103 -15.77 6.54 -23.92
CA GLU A 103 -14.92 7.34 -23.05
C GLU A 103 -14.67 8.69 -23.72
N ALA A 104 -15.02 9.76 -23.02
CA ALA A 104 -14.50 11.07 -23.39
C ALA A 104 -12.99 11.00 -23.16
N SER A 105 -12.22 11.03 -24.24
CA SER A 105 -10.76 11.17 -24.21
C SER A 105 -10.42 12.32 -23.26
N ALA A 106 -9.89 11.99 -22.08
CA ALA A 106 -9.34 12.98 -21.19
C ALA A 106 -8.17 13.62 -21.93
N ALA A 107 -8.27 14.92 -22.21
CA ALA A 107 -7.16 15.69 -22.73
C ALA A 107 -5.96 15.51 -21.79
N PRO A 108 -4.72 15.42 -22.31
CA PRO A 108 -3.55 15.31 -21.46
C PRO A 108 -3.50 16.50 -20.51
N ILE A 109 -3.64 16.24 -19.21
CA ILE A 109 -3.32 17.23 -18.19
C ILE A 109 -1.80 17.37 -18.23
N ALA A 110 -1.32 18.46 -18.82
CA ALA A 110 0.10 18.77 -18.78
C ALA A 110 0.56 18.84 -17.32
N PRO A 111 1.65 18.17 -16.93
CA PRO A 111 2.15 18.27 -15.57
C PRO A 111 2.54 19.73 -15.30
N ALA A 112 2.02 20.30 -14.22
CA ALA A 112 2.56 21.54 -13.68
C ALA A 112 4.02 21.28 -13.26
N PRO A 113 4.98 22.18 -13.54
CA PRO A 113 6.34 22.00 -13.07
C PRO A 113 6.35 22.16 -11.55
N LEU A 114 6.43 21.05 -10.83
CA LEU A 114 6.75 21.06 -9.40
C LEU A 114 8.25 21.28 -9.26
N GLY A 115 8.65 22.55 -9.34
CA GLY A 115 9.98 22.99 -8.99
C GLY A 115 10.14 22.99 -7.47
N HIS A 116 10.54 21.85 -6.90
CA HIS A 116 11.34 21.84 -5.68
C HIS A 116 12.62 21.09 -6.03
N ALA A 117 13.68 21.85 -6.30
CA ALA A 117 15.03 21.28 -6.32
C ALA A 117 15.39 20.89 -4.88
N ALA A 118 14.99 19.67 -4.50
CA ALA A 118 15.58 18.99 -3.37
C ALA A 118 17.05 18.72 -3.71
N ALA A 119 17.93 18.79 -2.72
CA ALA A 119 19.31 18.39 -2.90
C ALA A 119 19.31 16.91 -3.30
N SER A 120 19.61 16.64 -4.57
CA SER A 120 19.74 15.29 -5.11
C SER A 120 20.81 14.56 -4.32
N HIS A 121 20.41 13.58 -3.50
CA HIS A 121 21.36 12.57 -3.06
C HIS A 121 21.69 11.75 -4.30
N SER A 122 22.97 11.74 -4.68
CA SER A 122 23.45 11.08 -5.91
C SER A 122 23.56 9.56 -5.78
N GLY A 123 22.83 8.95 -4.84
CA GLY A 123 22.94 7.54 -4.51
C GLY A 123 22.11 6.65 -5.43
N CYS A 124 20.92 7.10 -5.79
CA CYS A 124 20.04 6.43 -6.75
C CYS A 124 19.92 7.25 -8.04
N GLU A 125 20.23 6.63 -9.18
CA GLU A 125 19.94 7.17 -10.49
C GLU A 125 18.65 6.54 -11.03
N GLU A 126 17.75 7.36 -11.56
CA GLU A 126 16.48 6.95 -12.17
C GLU A 126 16.69 6.20 -13.52
N ALA A 127 17.49 5.13 -13.53
CA ALA A 127 17.84 4.35 -14.70
C ALA A 127 17.05 3.05 -14.79
N GLY A 128 16.55 2.72 -15.99
CA GLY A 128 15.84 1.45 -16.23
C GLY A 128 14.62 1.27 -15.30
N SER A 129 14.60 0.16 -14.55
CA SER A 129 13.56 -0.20 -13.57
C SER A 129 13.80 0.37 -12.16
N SER A 130 14.91 1.07 -11.91
CA SER A 130 15.18 1.68 -10.60
C SER A 130 14.22 2.83 -10.34
N LEU A 131 13.44 2.74 -9.25
CA LEU A 131 12.64 3.84 -8.70
C LEU A 131 13.38 4.45 -7.52
N CYS A 132 13.64 5.77 -7.57
CA CYS A 132 14.36 6.46 -6.51
C CYS A 132 13.39 7.21 -5.59
N LEU A 133 13.43 6.90 -4.31
CA LEU A 133 12.59 7.51 -3.27
C LEU A 133 13.44 8.26 -2.24
N VAL A 134 12.80 9.15 -1.50
CA VAL A 134 13.36 10.00 -0.43
C VAL A 134 14.59 10.75 -0.93
N ASP A 135 14.37 11.62 -1.90
CA ASP A 135 15.36 12.50 -2.53
C ASP A 135 16.56 11.78 -3.17
N GLY A 136 16.32 10.54 -3.61
CA GLY A 136 17.33 9.68 -4.24
C GLY A 136 18.08 8.76 -3.28
N ARG A 137 17.66 8.68 -2.01
CA ARG A 137 18.30 7.85 -1.00
C ARG A 137 17.93 6.38 -1.09
N PHE A 138 16.70 6.04 -1.46
CA PHE A 138 16.26 4.66 -1.53
C PHE A 138 16.06 4.23 -2.99
N GLU A 139 16.84 3.26 -3.44
CA GLU A 139 16.62 2.59 -4.73
C GLU A 139 15.67 1.42 -4.55
N VAL A 140 14.60 1.37 -5.32
CA VAL A 140 13.65 0.25 -5.36
C VAL A 140 13.75 -0.47 -6.70
N LYS A 141 13.92 -1.79 -6.65
CA LYS A 141 13.85 -2.70 -7.80
C LYS A 141 12.84 -3.81 -7.53
N VAL A 142 12.06 -4.13 -8.55
CA VAL A 142 11.06 -5.19 -8.48
C VAL A 142 11.19 -6.07 -9.73
N ASP A 143 11.23 -7.38 -9.52
CA ASP A 143 11.10 -8.39 -10.57
C ASP A 143 9.81 -9.18 -10.32
N TRP A 144 9.12 -9.55 -11.40
CA TRP A 144 7.91 -10.37 -11.35
C TRP A 144 8.16 -11.74 -11.97
N SER A 145 7.37 -12.73 -11.56
CA SER A 145 7.37 -14.06 -12.16
C SER A 145 5.97 -14.67 -12.24
N THR A 146 5.76 -15.56 -13.20
CA THR A 146 4.51 -16.29 -13.39
C THR A 146 4.67 -17.76 -13.03
N ALA A 147 3.55 -18.47 -12.78
CA ALA A 147 3.58 -19.89 -12.45
C ALA A 147 4.08 -20.79 -13.61
N ASP A 148 3.98 -20.32 -14.86
CA ASP A 148 4.52 -21.00 -16.05
C ASP A 148 6.00 -20.66 -16.33
N GLY A 149 6.65 -19.90 -15.45
CA GLY A 149 8.09 -19.66 -15.46
C GLY A 149 8.55 -18.43 -16.25
N GLN A 150 7.63 -17.60 -16.72
CA GLN A 150 7.98 -16.29 -17.27
C GLN A 150 8.40 -15.36 -16.13
N ASN A 151 9.30 -14.43 -16.41
CA ASN A 151 9.77 -13.45 -15.44
C ASN A 151 10.35 -12.22 -16.15
N GLY A 152 10.51 -11.14 -15.39
CA GLY A 152 11.22 -9.96 -15.85
C GLY A 152 11.17 -8.81 -14.84
N PRO A 153 11.91 -7.73 -15.11
CA PRO A 153 11.86 -6.54 -14.27
C PRO A 153 10.52 -5.83 -14.44
N ALA A 154 10.02 -5.27 -13.35
CA ALA A 154 8.90 -4.34 -13.36
C ALA A 154 9.32 -3.00 -13.96
N SER A 155 8.39 -2.34 -14.64
CA SER A 155 8.59 -0.99 -15.19
C SER A 155 8.00 0.04 -14.26
N LYS A 156 8.79 1.03 -13.84
CA LYS A 156 8.28 2.17 -13.04
C LYS A 156 7.35 3.03 -13.90
N VAL A 157 6.26 3.47 -13.30
CA VAL A 157 5.35 4.44 -13.92
C VAL A 157 5.95 5.84 -13.77
N PRO A 158 6.03 6.65 -14.83
CA PRO A 158 6.44 8.05 -14.71
C PRO A 158 5.47 8.83 -13.82
N GLY A 159 6.02 9.54 -12.83
CA GLY A 159 5.23 10.24 -11.84
C GLY A 159 5.14 9.48 -10.51
N GLY A 160 4.93 10.23 -9.43
CA GLY A 160 4.97 9.69 -8.07
C GLY A 160 5.10 10.83 -7.07
N THR A 161 5.43 10.49 -5.83
CA THR A 161 5.80 11.45 -4.79
C THR A 161 7.20 11.13 -4.29
N ASN A 162 7.79 12.00 -3.46
CA ASN A 162 9.13 11.75 -2.93
C ASN A 162 9.24 10.37 -2.24
N ASN A 163 8.16 9.87 -1.63
CA ASN A 163 8.20 8.64 -0.85
C ASN A 163 7.38 7.49 -1.44
N SER A 164 6.80 7.65 -2.64
CA SER A 164 5.89 6.67 -3.22
C SER A 164 6.00 6.59 -4.74
N GLY A 165 5.93 5.39 -5.30
CA GLY A 165 5.89 5.16 -6.74
C GLY A 165 5.06 3.94 -7.13
N LEU A 166 4.81 3.82 -8.44
CA LEU A 166 4.00 2.76 -9.04
C LEU A 166 4.82 1.93 -10.02
N PHE A 167 4.47 0.65 -10.16
CA PHE A 167 5.03 -0.26 -11.14
C PHE A 167 3.93 -0.89 -12.02
N THR A 168 4.28 -1.13 -13.28
CA THR A 168 3.57 -2.01 -14.21
C THR A 168 4.45 -3.23 -14.52
N PHE A 169 3.84 -4.33 -14.97
CA PHE A 169 4.58 -5.53 -15.38
C PHE A 169 4.58 -5.69 -16.90
N PHE A 170 3.56 -6.36 -17.45
CA PHE A 170 3.48 -6.69 -18.88
C PHE A 170 2.95 -5.54 -19.74
N ASP A 171 1.94 -4.84 -19.24
CA ASP A 171 1.24 -3.78 -19.96
C ASP A 171 1.49 -2.44 -19.24
N PRO A 172 2.08 -1.44 -19.92
CA PRO A 172 2.36 -0.13 -19.31
C PRO A 172 1.11 0.65 -18.88
N ASN A 173 -0.08 0.29 -19.38
CA ASN A 173 -1.36 0.90 -18.98
C ASN A 173 -2.03 0.17 -17.81
N ASN A 174 -1.43 -0.92 -17.33
CA ASN A 174 -1.97 -1.71 -16.24
C ASN A 174 -1.07 -1.58 -15.01
N TRP A 175 -1.47 -0.70 -14.07
CA TRP A 175 -0.75 -0.53 -12.82
C TRP A 175 -0.92 -1.77 -11.93
N GLU A 176 0.19 -2.28 -11.44
CA GLU A 176 0.23 -3.56 -10.72
C GLU A 176 0.61 -3.39 -9.26
N MET A 177 1.45 -2.41 -8.93
CA MET A 177 2.01 -2.28 -7.59
C MET A 177 2.26 -0.83 -7.19
N LEU A 178 1.86 -0.48 -5.96
CA LEU A 178 2.25 0.73 -5.24
C LEU A 178 3.30 0.35 -4.20
N ILE A 179 4.36 1.14 -4.10
CA ILE A 179 5.38 0.98 -3.05
C ILE A 179 5.73 2.33 -2.44
N LYS A 180 6.05 2.32 -1.14
CA LYS A 180 6.44 3.49 -0.38
C LYS A 180 7.60 3.19 0.56
N VAL A 181 8.48 4.17 0.71
CA VAL A 181 9.51 4.19 1.76
C VAL A 181 9.31 5.45 2.60
N LEU A 182 9.04 5.27 3.89
CA LEU A 182 8.66 6.37 4.80
C LEU A 182 9.73 6.58 5.86
N ASP A 183 10.00 7.85 6.17
CA ASP A 183 10.83 8.23 7.31
C ASP A 183 10.03 8.09 8.61
N GLY A 184 10.23 6.97 9.29
CA GLY A 184 9.67 6.68 10.61
C GLY A 184 10.66 6.93 11.75
N CYS A 185 11.78 7.60 11.50
CA CYS A 185 12.87 7.70 12.47
C CYS A 185 12.43 8.35 13.78
N ALA A 186 11.62 9.41 13.70
CA ALA A 186 11.09 10.09 14.88
C ALA A 186 10.06 9.25 15.68
N VAL A 187 9.51 8.19 15.07
CA VAL A 187 8.46 7.35 15.67
C VAL A 187 9.06 6.13 16.36
N ASN A 188 9.91 5.37 15.65
CA ASN A 188 10.47 4.12 16.17
C ASN A 188 11.93 3.87 15.76
N GLY A 189 12.62 4.88 15.21
CA GLY A 189 14.02 4.76 14.82
C GLY A 189 14.26 3.95 13.55
N ASN A 190 13.25 3.75 12.69
CA ASN A 190 13.38 2.99 11.45
C ASN A 190 12.84 3.76 10.24
N PHE A 191 13.39 3.49 9.05
CA PHE A 191 12.62 3.69 7.82
C PHE A 191 11.69 2.51 7.59
N TRP A 192 10.52 2.80 7.03
CA TRP A 192 9.46 1.82 6.82
C TRP A 192 9.27 1.52 5.34
N VAL A 193 8.98 0.26 5.00
CA VAL A 193 8.65 -0.15 3.64
C VAL A 193 7.22 -0.65 3.61
N TYR A 194 6.42 -0.06 2.73
CA TYR A 194 5.03 -0.44 2.50
C TYR A 194 4.80 -0.75 1.04
N SER A 195 4.05 -1.80 0.74
CA SER A 195 3.71 -2.15 -0.65
C SER A 195 2.34 -2.81 -0.76
N ALA A 196 1.69 -2.55 -1.89
CA ALA A 196 0.41 -3.08 -2.29
C ALA A 196 0.47 -3.49 -3.75
N ALA A 197 0.48 -4.80 -4.02
CA ALA A 197 0.49 -5.34 -5.38
C ALA A 197 -0.86 -6.00 -5.69
N ALA A 198 -1.59 -5.49 -6.68
CA ALA A 198 -2.91 -5.98 -7.07
C ALA A 198 -2.81 -7.19 -8.02
N THR A 199 -2.06 -8.21 -7.59
CA THR A 199 -1.60 -9.32 -8.41
C THR A 199 -1.46 -10.62 -7.61
N ASP A 200 -1.43 -11.76 -8.30
CA ASP A 200 -1.07 -13.08 -7.77
C ASP A 200 0.29 -13.59 -8.28
N LEU A 201 1.00 -12.79 -9.07
CA LEU A 201 2.34 -13.08 -9.58
C LEU A 201 3.38 -13.24 -8.46
N GLY A 202 4.47 -13.92 -8.77
CA GLY A 202 5.65 -13.90 -7.92
C GLY A 202 6.30 -12.52 -7.96
N LEU A 203 6.90 -12.13 -6.84
CA LEU A 203 7.53 -10.83 -6.65
C LEU A 203 8.87 -11.01 -5.96
N ASP A 204 9.92 -10.42 -6.51
CA ASP A 204 11.19 -10.18 -5.84
C ASP A 204 11.39 -8.67 -5.73
N ILE A 205 11.35 -8.15 -4.51
CA ILE A 205 11.47 -6.72 -4.22
C ILE A 205 12.78 -6.50 -3.48
N THR A 206 13.58 -5.55 -3.95
CA THR A 206 14.77 -5.06 -3.24
C THR A 206 14.66 -3.56 -3.06
N VAL A 207 14.84 -3.11 -1.82
CA VAL A 207 14.98 -1.70 -1.46
C VAL A 207 16.38 -1.50 -0.88
N THR A 208 17.14 -0.56 -1.43
CA THR A 208 18.52 -0.27 -1.00
C THR A 208 18.60 1.14 -0.46
N ASP A 209 19.07 1.31 0.77
CA ASP A 209 19.46 2.61 1.33
C ASP A 209 20.86 2.98 0.86
N THR A 210 20.97 3.90 -0.08
CA THR A 210 22.23 4.27 -0.74
C THR A 210 23.17 5.06 0.18
N ASP A 211 22.68 5.53 1.32
CA ASP A 211 23.53 6.20 2.31
C ASP A 211 24.29 5.21 3.20
N THR A 212 23.73 4.01 3.42
CA THR A 212 24.26 3.02 4.36
C THR A 212 24.62 1.68 3.73
N ASP A 213 24.29 1.50 2.45
CA ASP A 213 24.35 0.23 1.70
C ASP A 213 23.47 -0.89 2.29
N ALA A 214 22.58 -0.57 3.24
CA ALA A 214 21.64 -1.54 3.79
C ALA A 214 20.60 -1.92 2.74
N THR A 215 20.21 -3.19 2.73
CA THR A 215 19.18 -3.72 1.82
C THR A 215 18.05 -4.38 2.59
N TRP A 216 16.83 -4.13 2.13
CA TRP A 216 15.62 -4.82 2.54
C TRP A 216 15.08 -5.60 1.34
N THR A 217 14.73 -6.87 1.55
CA THR A 217 14.23 -7.72 0.46
C THR A 217 12.95 -8.43 0.85
N TYR A 218 12.13 -8.73 -0.15
CA TYR A 218 10.93 -9.53 -0.02
C TYR A 218 10.74 -10.41 -1.25
N THR A 219 10.44 -11.69 -1.00
CA THR A 219 10.13 -12.66 -2.06
C THR A 219 8.76 -13.27 -1.81
N LYS A 220 8.00 -13.41 -2.89
CA LYS A 220 6.72 -14.11 -2.94
C LYS A 220 6.71 -15.01 -4.18
N GLU A 221 6.27 -16.25 -4.01
CA GLU A 221 6.04 -17.18 -5.12
C GLU A 221 4.73 -16.86 -5.89
N PRO A 222 4.65 -17.19 -7.20
CA PRO A 222 3.41 -17.06 -7.97
C PRO A 222 2.26 -17.94 -7.43
N GLY A 223 1.02 -17.48 -7.59
CA GLY A 223 -0.20 -18.25 -7.34
C GLY A 223 -1.12 -17.63 -6.27
N PRO A 224 -0.68 -17.48 -5.02
CA PRO A 224 -1.48 -16.78 -4.02
C PRO A 224 -1.55 -15.27 -4.31
N PRO A 225 -2.64 -14.56 -3.96
CA PRO A 225 -2.68 -13.09 -4.00
C PRO A 225 -1.57 -12.47 -3.15
N ALA A 226 -0.99 -11.36 -3.61
CA ALA A 226 0.05 -10.67 -2.86
C ALA A 226 -0.51 -10.03 -1.59
N PRO A 227 0.05 -10.30 -0.39
CA PRO A 227 -0.34 -9.60 0.82
C PRO A 227 0.24 -8.19 0.84
N ALA A 228 -0.41 -7.29 1.56
CA ALA A 228 0.16 -5.99 1.90
C ALA A 228 1.50 -6.18 2.64
N ILE A 229 2.51 -5.41 2.25
CA ILE A 229 3.72 -5.24 3.05
C ILE A 229 3.52 -3.99 3.92
N THR A 230 3.74 -4.16 5.22
CA THR A 230 3.54 -3.12 6.26
C THR A 230 4.73 -3.05 7.22
N ASP A 231 5.95 -3.12 6.69
CA ASP A 231 7.15 -3.28 7.50
C ASP A 231 7.64 -1.94 8.08
N ALA A 232 7.18 -1.64 9.29
CA ALA A 232 7.62 -0.49 10.08
C ALA A 232 8.99 -0.68 10.78
N ALA A 233 9.70 -1.76 10.48
CA ALA A 233 11.03 -2.06 11.01
C ALA A 233 12.06 -2.39 9.91
N ALA A 234 11.77 -2.02 8.65
CA ALA A 234 12.55 -2.41 7.48
C ALA A 234 14.04 -2.02 7.57
N PHE A 235 14.34 -0.79 8.01
CA PHE A 235 15.72 -0.29 8.13
C PHE A 235 16.02 0.28 9.51
N THR A 236 16.48 -0.59 10.42
CA THR A 236 16.71 -0.24 11.84
C THR A 236 17.99 0.54 12.12
N ALA A 237 18.94 0.58 11.18
CA ALA A 237 20.22 1.28 11.32
C ALA A 237 20.36 2.50 10.39
N SER A 238 19.32 2.81 9.62
CA SER A 238 19.32 3.87 8.61
C SER A 238 18.96 5.25 9.16
N CYS A 239 18.46 5.35 10.39
CA CYS A 239 18.20 6.64 11.01
C CYS A 239 19.50 7.32 11.44
N ARG A 240 19.66 8.58 11.06
CA ARG A 240 20.76 9.41 11.57
C ARG A 240 20.36 9.98 12.94
N PRO A 241 21.30 10.06 13.90
CA PRO A 241 21.06 10.67 15.21
C PRO A 241 20.83 12.18 15.13
#